data_AF-A0A8T6FPG7-F1
#
_entry.id   AF-A0A8T6FPG7-F1
#
_cell.length_a   1.000
_cell.length_b   1.000
_cell.length_c   1.000
_cell.angle_alpha   90.00
_cell.angle_beta   90.00
_cell.angle_gamma   90.00
#
_symmetry.space_group_name_H-M   'P 1'
#
loop_
_entity.id
_entity.type
_entity.pdbx_description
1 polymer ?
#
loop_
_entity_poly.entity_id
_entity_poly.type
_entity_poly.pdbx_seq_one_letter_code
_entity_poly.pdbx_strand_id
1 'polypeptide(L)'
;MNAGRDDLSQWAVHFVHDYNPGYEPDDSMIPFGDFDGFPYHHKKAINDRFDSWRISDDHYPIDPDPDALQVLLKIITDGHIRASWAFRNGRPTIYGPRAAVCFTEMPLYALVEYAERRNRDSVGRHAVGVLKKELFEAGGRPAIYGLAGNHKERHPQGTAFGRWPRFLDPSCGLGAAEQFRYVRMSVDRDPPIDWSHEREWRWADHEDRCSCPGMPIWLAEEPIAFSRAFVVVPDEAEVEYVIGRLQELHDAGANDADFPFRRTTLEATSVVALDQLRDVGPGHVRLEDIPARHIRKLDRPDASPELVEKVRAVLVEARSAADRAAGEHLRSAPRTRDGHVADVAGWAHLVVYDSQSPVVSALLELEEAWGNPGTGYYVEGIGGLGWRDEQALSVAEASVRAAEAVFREHFPDLSLRVETRWD
;
A
#
# COMPACT_ATOMS: atom_id res chain seq x y z
N MET A 1 -40.86 4.56 9.74
CA MET A 1 -40.17 5.82 10.13
C MET A 1 -39.01 5.44 11.03
N ASN A 2 -37.83 5.19 10.45
CA ASN A 2 -36.61 5.24 11.24
C ASN A 2 -36.19 6.71 11.21
N ALA A 3 -36.30 7.40 12.34
CA ALA A 3 -35.41 8.53 12.57
C ALA A 3 -34.00 7.91 12.68
N GLY A 4 -33.35 7.77 11.52
CA GLY A 4 -32.05 7.13 11.39
C GLY A 4 -31.04 7.92 12.19
N ARG A 5 -30.13 7.23 12.87
CA ARG A 5 -28.94 7.88 13.40
C ARG A 5 -28.08 8.29 12.23
N ASP A 6 -28.11 9.58 11.90
CA ASP A 6 -27.38 10.14 10.76
C ASP A 6 -25.86 10.14 11.01
N ASP A 7 -25.40 9.85 12.23
CA ASP A 7 -23.98 9.78 12.62
C ASP A 7 -23.31 8.42 12.37
N LEU A 8 -24.03 7.43 11.84
CA LEU A 8 -23.49 6.09 11.59
C LEU A 8 -23.08 5.93 10.11
N SER A 9 -21.78 5.84 9.87
CA SER A 9 -21.22 5.53 8.55
C SER A 9 -21.37 4.04 8.23
N GLN A 10 -21.56 3.69 6.96
CA GLN A 10 -21.45 2.30 6.50
C GLN A 10 -20.00 1.80 6.43
N TRP A 11 -19.03 2.70 6.63
CA TRP A 11 -17.61 2.44 6.49
C TRP A 11 -16.91 2.35 7.85
N ALA A 12 -15.94 1.45 7.94
CA ALA A 12 -14.92 1.42 8.97
C ALA A 12 -13.60 1.87 8.35
N VAL A 13 -12.89 2.77 9.01
CA VAL A 13 -11.75 3.50 8.44
C VAL A 13 -10.48 3.18 9.21
N HIS A 14 -9.46 2.70 8.52
CA HIS A 14 -8.10 2.55 9.02
C HIS A 14 -7.32 3.83 8.72
N PHE A 15 -6.85 4.51 9.75
CA PHE A 15 -5.98 5.67 9.58
C PHE A 15 -4.57 5.22 9.29
N VAL A 16 -4.00 5.80 8.25
CA VAL A 16 -2.59 5.66 7.93
C VAL A 16 -1.84 6.79 8.61
N HIS A 17 -0.68 6.50 9.16
CA HIS A 17 0.17 7.42 9.90
C HIS A 17 1.62 7.22 9.46
N ASP A 18 2.46 8.22 9.71
CA ASP A 18 3.91 8.13 9.52
C ASP A 18 4.41 6.85 10.19
N TYR A 19 5.29 6.14 9.51
CA TYR A 19 5.88 4.94 10.11
C TYR A 19 6.89 5.37 11.16
N ASN A 20 6.78 4.75 12.32
CA ASN A 20 7.64 5.02 13.44
C ASN A 20 8.29 3.71 13.85
N PRO A 21 9.61 3.54 13.64
CA PRO A 21 10.35 2.34 14.03
C PRO A 21 10.21 2.02 15.52
N GLY A 22 9.96 3.03 16.37
CA GLY A 22 9.68 2.85 17.80
C GLY A 22 8.35 2.14 18.10
N TYR A 23 7.52 1.88 17.10
CA TYR A 23 6.34 1.03 17.20
C TYR A 23 6.59 -0.43 16.82
N GLU A 24 7.82 -0.79 16.46
CA GLU A 24 8.21 -2.18 16.26
C GLU A 24 8.69 -2.83 17.58
N PRO A 25 8.57 -4.16 17.72
CA PRO A 25 9.19 -4.86 18.82
C PRO A 25 10.72 -4.74 18.71
N ASP A 26 11.35 -4.18 19.74
CA ASP A 26 12.80 -4.29 19.95
C ASP A 26 13.18 -5.77 20.18
N ASP A 27 14.32 -6.21 19.65
CA ASP A 27 14.95 -7.53 19.92
C ASP A 27 14.98 -7.86 21.40
N SER A 28 15.18 -6.84 22.26
CA SER A 28 15.17 -7.02 23.70
C SER A 28 13.81 -7.45 24.24
N MET A 29 12.70 -7.26 23.53
CA MET A 29 11.34 -7.66 23.91
C MET A 29 10.96 -9.06 23.47
N ILE A 30 11.70 -9.59 22.50
CA ILE A 30 11.52 -10.90 21.91
C ILE A 30 12.19 -11.94 22.84
N PRO A 31 11.51 -13.01 23.28
CA PRO A 31 12.14 -14.06 24.07
C PRO A 31 13.28 -14.72 23.29
N PHE A 32 14.46 -14.89 23.92
CA PHE A 32 15.63 -15.50 23.28
C PHE A 32 15.29 -16.87 22.64
N GLY A 33 15.62 -17.03 21.35
CA GLY A 33 15.96 -18.35 20.79
C GLY A 33 15.19 -18.86 19.58
N ASP A 34 14.06 -18.27 19.16
CA ASP A 34 13.24 -18.88 18.08
C ASP A 34 12.39 -17.87 17.28
N PHE A 35 12.79 -16.59 17.22
CA PHE A 35 11.96 -15.56 16.61
C PHE A 35 12.74 -14.72 15.61
N ASP A 36 12.20 -14.65 14.40
CA ASP A 36 12.61 -13.73 13.34
C ASP A 36 11.53 -12.65 13.27
N GLY A 37 11.92 -11.38 13.18
CA GLY A 37 11.16 -10.17 13.56
C GLY A 37 9.83 -9.84 12.86
N PHE A 38 9.11 -10.81 12.28
CA PHE A 38 7.82 -10.63 11.59
C PHE A 38 6.62 -10.76 12.55
N PRO A 39 6.04 -9.67 13.08
CA PRO A 39 5.26 -9.72 14.32
C PRO A 39 3.77 -9.96 14.05
N TYR A 40 3.39 -10.84 13.14
CA TYR A 40 1.96 -11.06 12.82
C TYR A 40 1.33 -12.10 13.74
N HIS A 41 2.09 -13.13 14.07
CA HIS A 41 1.72 -14.18 15.01
C HIS A 41 2.83 -14.42 16.05
N HIS A 42 2.46 -14.82 17.26
CA HIS A 42 3.43 -15.13 18.33
C HIS A 42 4.25 -16.42 18.13
N LYS A 43 4.02 -17.16 17.03
CA LYS A 43 4.68 -18.45 16.75
C LYS A 43 5.38 -18.37 15.40
N LYS A 44 6.69 -18.65 15.37
CA LYS A 44 7.51 -18.63 14.15
C LYS A 44 6.94 -19.48 13.01
N ALA A 45 6.53 -20.72 13.30
CA ALA A 45 6.01 -21.62 12.27
C ALA A 45 4.78 -21.07 11.52
N ILE A 46 4.02 -20.15 12.12
CA ILE A 46 2.91 -19.46 11.44
C ILE A 46 3.41 -18.24 10.66
N ASN A 47 4.47 -17.58 11.11
CA ASN A 47 5.10 -16.46 10.39
C ASN A 47 5.85 -16.94 9.14
N ASP A 48 6.43 -18.13 9.14
CA ASP A 48 7.17 -18.71 7.99
C ASP A 48 6.31 -18.78 6.72
N ARG A 49 4.97 -18.81 6.83
CA ARG A 49 4.06 -18.71 5.67
C ARG A 49 4.17 -17.38 4.91
N PHE A 50 4.76 -16.36 5.52
CA PHE A 50 4.92 -15.02 4.97
C PHE A 50 6.35 -14.75 4.46
N ASP A 51 7.18 -15.79 4.30
CA ASP A 51 8.56 -15.61 3.83
C ASP A 51 8.65 -14.88 2.48
N SER A 52 7.72 -15.11 1.56
CA SER A 52 7.67 -14.37 0.29
C SER A 52 7.40 -12.88 0.49
N TRP A 53 6.56 -12.51 1.44
CA TRP A 53 6.31 -11.11 1.81
C TRP A 53 7.51 -10.47 2.48
N ARG A 54 8.25 -11.22 3.31
CA ARG A 54 9.51 -10.75 3.88
C ARG A 54 10.55 -10.46 2.80
N ILE A 55 10.70 -11.37 1.84
CA ILE A 55 11.58 -11.16 0.68
C ILE A 55 11.12 -9.95 -0.13
N SER A 56 9.80 -9.80 -0.35
CA SER A 56 9.25 -8.63 -1.03
C SER A 56 9.59 -7.32 -0.33
N ASP A 57 9.52 -7.28 1.00
CA ASP A 57 9.89 -6.11 1.79
C ASP A 57 11.39 -5.80 1.75
N ASP A 58 12.23 -6.83 1.67
CA ASP A 58 13.67 -6.65 1.51
C ASP A 58 14.02 -6.06 0.14
N HIS A 59 13.26 -6.43 -0.91
CA HIS A 59 13.48 -5.93 -2.28
C HIS A 59 12.82 -4.57 -2.54
N TYR A 60 11.68 -4.32 -1.91
CA TYR A 60 10.88 -3.09 -2.03
C TYR A 60 10.60 -2.50 -0.65
N PRO A 61 11.66 -2.10 0.07
CA PRO A 61 11.51 -1.56 1.42
C PRO A 61 10.76 -0.23 1.34
N ILE A 62 10.01 0.05 2.40
CA ILE A 62 9.57 1.41 2.66
C ILE A 62 10.78 2.22 3.16
N ASP A 63 10.83 3.52 2.85
CA ASP A 63 11.88 4.39 3.38
C ASP A 63 11.96 4.29 4.92
N PRO A 64 13.13 4.52 5.54
CA PRO A 64 13.34 4.32 6.98
C PRO A 64 12.56 5.31 7.88
N ASP A 65 12.10 6.43 7.33
CA ASP A 65 11.25 7.42 8.00
C ASP A 65 10.17 7.92 7.01
N PRO A 66 9.29 7.02 6.54
CA PRO A 66 8.35 7.32 5.49
C PRO A 66 7.14 8.05 6.06
N ASP A 67 6.72 9.09 5.33
CA ASP A 67 5.51 9.81 5.67
C ASP A 67 4.24 8.96 5.43
N ALA A 68 3.11 9.42 5.95
CA ALA A 68 1.85 8.70 5.83
C ALA A 68 1.40 8.44 4.38
N LEU A 69 1.81 9.27 3.41
CA LEU A 69 1.52 9.03 1.99
C LEU A 69 2.33 7.83 1.50
N GLN A 70 3.62 7.76 1.81
CA GLN A 70 4.46 6.62 1.44
C GLN A 70 3.95 5.32 2.07
N VAL A 71 3.49 5.36 3.32
CA VAL A 71 2.84 4.21 3.97
C VAL A 71 1.54 3.83 3.26
N LEU A 72 0.70 4.79 2.89
CA LEU A 72 -0.53 4.53 2.14
C LEU A 72 -0.23 3.88 0.78
N LEU A 73 0.76 4.41 0.05
CA LEU A 73 1.18 3.87 -1.24
C LEU A 73 1.73 2.44 -1.09
N LYS A 74 2.46 2.14 -0.01
CA LYS A 74 2.91 0.76 0.30
C LYS A 74 1.72 -0.16 0.59
N ILE A 75 0.73 0.28 1.37
CA ILE A 75 -0.51 -0.48 1.62
C ILE A 75 -1.24 -0.81 0.31
N ILE A 76 -1.33 0.15 -0.61
CA ILE A 76 -1.97 -0.02 -1.91
C ILE A 76 -1.15 -0.97 -2.80
N THR A 77 0.17 -0.75 -2.92
CA THR A 77 1.09 -1.62 -3.70
C THR A 77 1.12 -3.05 -3.17
N ASP A 78 1.11 -3.25 -1.86
CA ASP A 78 1.07 -4.59 -1.26
C ASP A 78 -0.31 -5.25 -1.36
N GLY A 79 -1.34 -4.47 -1.68
CA GLY A 79 -2.73 -4.92 -1.78
C GLY A 79 -3.42 -5.20 -0.44
N HIS A 80 -2.76 -4.94 0.69
CA HIS A 80 -3.26 -5.30 2.02
C HIS A 80 -2.85 -4.30 3.11
N ILE A 81 -3.63 -4.23 4.18
CA ILE A 81 -3.26 -3.49 5.39
C ILE A 81 -2.57 -4.44 6.35
N ARG A 82 -1.32 -4.17 6.71
CA ARG A 82 -0.54 -5.00 7.63
C ARG A 82 -1.14 -5.01 9.04
N ALA A 83 -1.20 -6.18 9.64
CA ALA A 83 -1.57 -6.30 11.05
C ALA A 83 -0.37 -5.96 11.94
N SER A 84 -0.56 -5.19 13.01
CA SER A 84 0.52 -4.92 13.98
C SER A 84 0.02 -5.03 15.42
N TRP A 85 0.92 -4.93 16.40
CA TRP A 85 0.58 -5.00 17.83
C TRP A 85 0.35 -3.64 18.49
N ALA A 86 0.58 -2.55 17.75
CA ALA A 86 0.55 -1.17 18.22
C ALA A 86 1.31 -0.97 19.56
N PHE A 87 2.59 -0.63 19.50
CA PHE A 87 3.41 -0.47 20.71
C PHE A 87 3.27 0.93 21.32
N ARG A 88 3.22 1.02 22.64
CA ARG A 88 3.27 2.28 23.40
C ARG A 88 4.15 2.10 24.63
N ASN A 89 5.13 3.01 24.81
CA ASN A 89 6.11 2.93 25.90
C ASN A 89 6.79 1.54 25.97
N GLY A 90 7.14 0.99 24.82
CA GLY A 90 7.77 -0.33 24.70
C GLY A 90 6.89 -1.49 25.13
N ARG A 91 5.56 -1.38 24.99
CA ARG A 91 4.62 -2.48 25.29
C ARG A 91 3.56 -2.60 24.19
N PRO A 92 3.24 -3.81 23.72
CA PRO A 92 2.16 -3.99 22.76
C PRO A 92 0.82 -3.66 23.45
N THR A 93 -0.06 -2.94 22.76
CA THR A 93 -1.38 -2.57 23.29
C THR A 93 -2.47 -3.56 22.90
N ILE A 94 -2.21 -4.38 21.89
CA ILE A 94 -3.04 -5.52 21.49
C ILE A 94 -2.67 -6.74 22.33
N TYR A 95 -3.68 -7.46 22.81
CA TYR A 95 -3.52 -8.67 23.63
C TYR A 95 -3.83 -9.93 22.82
N GLY A 96 -3.32 -11.06 23.28
CA GLY A 96 -3.60 -12.37 22.70
C GLY A 96 -2.48 -12.84 21.78
N PRO A 97 -2.77 -13.84 20.93
CA PRO A 97 -1.77 -14.51 20.10
C PRO A 97 -1.51 -13.85 18.75
N ARG A 98 -2.33 -12.84 18.36
CA ARG A 98 -2.35 -12.22 17.04
C ARG A 98 -2.30 -10.70 17.09
N ALA A 99 -1.55 -10.13 16.17
CA ALA A 99 -1.66 -8.73 15.78
C ALA A 99 -3.04 -8.44 15.17
N ALA A 100 -3.41 -7.17 15.10
CA ALA A 100 -4.70 -6.77 14.53
C ALA A 100 -4.57 -5.53 13.63
N VAL A 101 -5.45 -5.46 12.63
CA VAL A 101 -5.73 -4.22 11.90
C VAL A 101 -6.85 -3.50 12.63
N CYS A 102 -6.61 -2.25 12.99
CA CYS A 102 -7.55 -1.42 13.73
C CYS A 102 -8.26 -0.45 12.77
N PHE A 103 -9.57 -0.30 12.94
CA PHE A 103 -10.41 0.63 12.22
C PHE A 103 -11.24 1.44 13.20
N THR A 104 -11.72 2.58 12.77
CA THR A 104 -12.66 3.42 13.49
C THR A 104 -13.93 3.58 12.66
N GLU A 105 -15.09 3.37 13.27
CA GLU A 105 -16.35 3.86 12.72
C GLU A 105 -16.51 5.34 13.07
N MET A 106 -16.42 6.22 12.08
CA MET A 106 -16.68 7.64 12.32
C MET A 106 -17.50 8.29 11.20
N PRO A 107 -18.36 9.26 11.57
CA PRO A 107 -18.99 10.15 10.60
C PRO A 107 -17.97 11.06 9.93
N LEU A 108 -18.33 11.60 8.76
CA LEU A 108 -17.48 12.44 7.92
C LEU A 108 -17.01 13.72 8.65
N TYR A 109 -17.88 14.38 9.40
CA TYR A 109 -17.47 15.57 10.17
C TYR A 109 -16.43 15.22 11.24
N ALA A 110 -16.55 14.05 11.87
CA ALA A 110 -15.60 13.60 12.87
C ALA A 110 -14.27 13.23 12.21
N LEU A 111 -14.27 12.69 10.98
CA LEU A 111 -13.06 12.49 10.19
C LEU A 111 -12.32 13.80 9.92
N VAL A 112 -13.04 14.84 9.47
CA VAL A 112 -12.48 16.18 9.22
C VAL A 112 -11.94 16.79 10.53
N GLU A 113 -12.76 16.80 11.59
CA GLU A 113 -12.38 17.34 12.90
C GLU A 113 -11.20 16.57 13.54
N TYR A 114 -11.17 15.25 13.37
CA TYR A 114 -10.10 14.37 13.87
C TYR A 114 -8.78 14.62 13.15
N ALA A 115 -8.82 14.84 11.83
CA ALA A 115 -7.67 15.21 11.02
C ALA A 115 -7.16 16.65 11.28
N GLU A 116 -8.02 17.54 11.79
CA GLU A 116 -7.67 18.93 12.15
C GLU A 116 -7.11 19.08 13.57
N ARG A 117 -7.59 18.29 14.53
CA ARG A 117 -7.30 18.49 15.97
C ARG A 117 -6.02 17.85 16.51
N ARG A 118 -5.38 16.93 15.78
CA ARG A 118 -4.14 16.25 16.23
C ARG A 118 -2.95 16.65 15.37
N ASN A 119 -1.80 16.93 16.01
CA ASN A 119 -0.54 17.22 15.33
C ASN A 119 -0.12 16.04 14.42
N ARG A 120 0.62 16.36 13.34
CA ARG A 120 1.17 15.42 12.33
C ARG A 120 1.76 14.14 12.96
N ASP A 121 2.42 14.26 14.10
CA ASP A 121 3.16 13.20 14.78
C ASP A 121 2.31 12.04 15.37
N SER A 122 0.98 12.07 15.29
CA SER A 122 0.13 11.06 15.97
C SER A 122 -1.06 10.51 15.19
N VAL A 123 -1.51 11.20 14.13
CA VAL A 123 -2.64 10.76 13.27
C VAL A 123 -2.39 11.31 11.87
N GLY A 124 -2.30 10.43 10.87
CA GLY A 124 -2.21 10.87 9.48
C GLY A 124 -3.57 11.29 8.92
N ARG A 125 -3.51 12.15 7.90
CA ARG A 125 -4.67 12.64 7.14
C ARG A 125 -5.09 11.69 6.01
N HIS A 126 -4.52 10.49 6.06
CA HIS A 126 -4.64 9.42 5.08
C HIS A 126 -5.43 8.28 5.68
N ALA A 127 -6.30 7.67 4.91
CA ALA A 127 -7.09 6.56 5.42
C ALA A 127 -7.54 5.58 4.35
N VAL A 128 -7.73 4.33 4.75
CA VAL A 128 -8.34 3.26 3.94
C VAL A 128 -9.61 2.79 4.63
N GLY A 129 -10.74 2.94 3.96
CA GLY A 129 -12.06 2.56 4.39
C GLY A 129 -12.56 1.29 3.71
N VAL A 130 -13.22 0.44 4.49
CA VAL A 130 -13.93 -0.76 4.03
C VAL A 130 -15.38 -0.75 4.53
N LEU A 131 -16.27 -1.46 3.84
CA LEU A 131 -17.65 -1.58 4.29
C LEU A 131 -17.73 -2.38 5.59
N LYS A 132 -18.41 -1.86 6.62
CA LYS A 132 -18.57 -2.55 7.91
C LYS A 132 -19.18 -3.93 7.79
N LYS A 133 -20.12 -4.09 6.84
CA LYS A 133 -20.75 -5.38 6.56
C LYS A 133 -19.71 -6.40 6.10
N GLU A 134 -18.87 -6.02 5.15
CA GLU A 134 -17.81 -6.89 4.60
C GLU A 134 -16.70 -7.12 5.62
N LEU A 135 -16.34 -6.10 6.40
CA LEU A 135 -15.42 -6.24 7.53
C LEU A 135 -15.95 -7.26 8.54
N PHE A 136 -17.25 -7.22 8.87
CA PHE A 136 -17.87 -8.18 9.77
C PHE A 136 -17.87 -9.60 9.17
N GLU A 137 -18.20 -9.75 7.89
CA GLU A 137 -18.14 -11.03 7.17
C GLU A 137 -16.72 -11.60 7.12
N ALA A 138 -15.71 -10.74 6.98
CA ALA A 138 -14.29 -11.09 7.03
C ALA A 138 -13.78 -11.45 8.45
N GLY A 139 -14.62 -11.35 9.49
CA GLY A 139 -14.25 -11.67 10.87
C GLY A 139 -13.88 -10.47 11.74
N GLY A 140 -13.94 -9.25 11.21
CA GLY A 140 -13.73 -8.02 11.96
C GLY A 140 -14.86 -7.79 12.96
N ARG A 141 -14.52 -7.32 14.16
CA ARG A 141 -15.48 -7.12 15.25
C ARG A 141 -15.25 -5.81 15.98
N PRO A 142 -16.29 -5.19 16.56
CA PRO A 142 -16.12 -4.08 17.48
C PRO A 142 -15.21 -4.46 18.65
N ALA A 143 -14.42 -3.48 19.08
CA ALA A 143 -13.59 -3.55 20.26
C ALA A 143 -14.42 -3.78 21.53
N ILE A 144 -13.79 -4.39 22.54
CA ILE A 144 -14.34 -4.60 23.88
C ILE A 144 -13.70 -3.58 24.80
N TYR A 145 -14.45 -2.53 25.13
CA TYR A 145 -13.99 -1.44 25.99
C TYR A 145 -14.13 -1.79 27.46
N GLY A 146 -13.01 -2.08 28.12
CA GLY A 146 -13.00 -2.47 29.52
C GLY A 146 -13.63 -3.85 29.77
N LEU A 147 -13.57 -4.27 31.03
CA LEU A 147 -14.25 -5.46 31.54
C LEU A 147 -15.05 -5.04 32.77
N ALA A 148 -16.02 -5.86 33.18
CA ALA A 148 -16.81 -5.59 34.39
C ALA A 148 -15.94 -5.52 35.68
N GLY A 149 -14.76 -6.12 35.67
CA GLY A 149 -13.76 -5.99 36.72
C GLY A 149 -12.40 -5.56 36.16
N ASN A 150 -11.42 -5.40 37.05
CA ASN A 150 -10.05 -5.10 36.64
C ASN A 150 -9.51 -6.21 35.73
N HIS A 151 -8.99 -5.83 34.56
CA HIS A 151 -8.24 -6.77 33.73
C HIS A 151 -6.99 -7.23 34.48
N LYS A 152 -6.64 -8.50 34.28
CA LYS A 152 -5.44 -9.13 34.81
C LYS A 152 -4.66 -9.68 33.64
N GLU A 153 -3.36 -9.44 33.64
CA GLU A 153 -2.47 -10.04 32.65
C GLU A 153 -1.95 -11.38 33.17
N ARG A 154 -1.75 -12.32 32.25
CA ARG A 154 -1.03 -13.55 32.48
C ARG A 154 0.31 -13.48 31.74
N HIS A 155 1.33 -14.04 32.36
CA HIS A 155 2.65 -14.21 31.74
C HIS A 155 2.80 -15.65 31.24
N PRO A 156 2.95 -15.86 29.93
CA PRO A 156 3.49 -17.12 29.42
C PRO A 156 4.86 -17.40 30.06
N GLN A 157 5.12 -18.66 30.40
CA GLN A 157 6.43 -19.07 30.90
C GLN A 157 7.52 -18.68 29.89
N GLY A 158 8.61 -18.06 30.36
CA GLY A 158 9.70 -17.57 29.50
C GLY A 158 9.55 -16.13 28.99
N THR A 159 8.46 -15.44 29.32
CA THR A 159 8.28 -14.01 28.98
C THR A 159 8.39 -13.14 30.24
N ALA A 160 9.08 -11.99 30.15
CA ALA A 160 9.11 -11.05 31.27
C ALA A 160 7.81 -10.21 31.33
N PHE A 161 7.45 -9.70 32.53
CA PHE A 161 6.23 -8.91 32.73
C PHE A 161 6.15 -7.72 31.78
N GLY A 162 5.05 -7.61 31.03
CA GLY A 162 4.83 -6.53 30.07
C GLY A 162 5.64 -6.65 28.77
N ARG A 163 6.32 -7.77 28.53
CA ARG A 163 6.91 -8.09 27.23
C ARG A 163 5.92 -8.78 26.32
N TRP A 164 6.26 -8.76 25.04
CA TRP A 164 5.47 -9.34 23.97
C TRP A 164 5.57 -10.88 23.98
N PRO A 165 4.50 -11.60 23.59
CA PRO A 165 3.10 -11.15 23.50
C PRO A 165 2.44 -10.98 24.89
N ARG A 166 1.46 -10.07 25.00
CA ARG A 166 0.70 -9.88 26.25
C ARG A 166 -0.61 -10.66 26.19
N PHE A 167 -0.92 -11.40 27.24
CA PHE A 167 -2.17 -12.15 27.37
C PHE A 167 -2.98 -11.69 28.57
N LEU A 168 -4.29 -11.67 28.44
CA LEU A 168 -5.20 -11.56 29.57
C LEU A 168 -5.32 -12.91 30.29
N ASP A 169 -5.41 -12.85 31.61
CA ASP A 169 -5.66 -14.02 32.45
C ASP A 169 -7.05 -14.61 32.15
N PRO A 170 -7.21 -15.95 32.13
CA PRO A 170 -8.51 -16.57 31.88
C PRO A 170 -9.64 -16.10 32.80
N SER A 171 -9.33 -15.64 34.02
CA SER A 171 -10.32 -15.05 34.94
C SER A 171 -10.97 -13.76 34.42
N CYS A 172 -10.40 -13.13 33.39
CA CYS A 172 -11.01 -12.00 32.68
C CYS A 172 -12.23 -12.41 31.84
N GLY A 173 -12.46 -13.70 31.62
CA GLY A 173 -13.60 -14.20 30.84
C GLY A 173 -13.47 -14.01 29.32
N LEU A 174 -12.29 -13.63 28.83
CA LEU A 174 -12.01 -13.42 27.41
C LEU A 174 -11.06 -14.51 26.89
N GLY A 175 -11.58 -15.38 26.03
CA GLY A 175 -10.79 -16.42 25.38
C GLY A 175 -9.67 -15.82 24.53
N ALA A 176 -8.54 -16.53 24.38
CA ALA A 176 -7.37 -16.04 23.65
C ALA A 176 -7.70 -15.51 22.25
N ALA A 177 -8.69 -16.11 21.61
CA ALA A 177 -9.21 -15.74 20.30
C ALA A 177 -9.78 -14.32 20.21
N GLU A 178 -10.29 -13.80 21.33
CA GLU A 178 -11.01 -12.53 21.39
C GLU A 178 -10.18 -11.41 22.03
N GLN A 179 -9.01 -11.74 22.59
CA GLN A 179 -8.19 -10.79 23.35
C GLN A 179 -7.69 -9.62 22.50
N PHE A 180 -7.53 -9.83 21.19
CA PHE A 180 -7.11 -8.77 20.28
C PHE A 180 -8.11 -7.61 20.26
N ARG A 181 -9.39 -7.86 20.60
CA ARG A 181 -10.45 -6.84 20.64
C ARG A 181 -10.44 -6.00 21.91
N TYR A 182 -9.74 -6.43 22.96
CA TYR A 182 -9.76 -5.73 24.24
C TYR A 182 -9.03 -4.38 24.16
N VAL A 183 -9.73 -3.34 24.62
CA VAL A 183 -9.20 -1.99 24.77
C VAL A 183 -9.32 -1.59 26.23
N ARG A 184 -8.19 -1.21 26.83
CA ARG A 184 -8.19 -0.75 28.23
C ARG A 184 -8.99 0.55 28.35
N MET A 185 -9.99 0.56 29.22
CA MET A 185 -10.81 1.72 29.55
C MET A 185 -10.82 1.92 31.07
N SER A 186 -10.68 3.17 31.52
CA SER A 186 -10.74 3.58 32.92
C SER A 186 -11.10 5.06 32.97
N VAL A 187 -12.40 5.33 33.00
CA VAL A 187 -12.99 6.69 32.99
C VAL A 187 -12.90 7.39 34.35
N ASP A 188 -12.62 6.63 35.40
CA ASP A 188 -12.48 7.04 36.79
C ASP A 188 -11.05 7.46 37.18
N ARG A 189 -10.07 7.24 36.28
CA ARG A 189 -8.67 7.64 36.45
C ARG A 189 -8.46 9.12 36.08
N ASP A 190 -7.41 9.73 36.64
CA ASP A 190 -6.85 11.01 36.17
C ASP A 190 -5.43 10.82 35.57
N PRO A 191 -5.20 11.17 34.28
CA PRO A 191 -6.20 11.51 33.27
C PRO A 191 -7.04 10.28 32.88
N PRO A 192 -8.31 10.48 32.48
CA PRO A 192 -9.19 9.38 32.11
C PRO A 192 -8.69 8.68 30.84
N ILE A 193 -8.86 7.36 30.80
CA ILE A 193 -8.66 6.55 29.60
C ILE A 193 -10.03 6.22 29.04
N ASP A 194 -10.49 7.01 28.07
CA ASP A 194 -11.77 6.82 27.39
C ASP A 194 -11.58 6.75 25.87
N TRP A 195 -11.75 5.55 25.33
CA TRP A 195 -11.66 5.26 23.89
C TRP A 195 -13.05 5.01 23.27
N SER A 196 -14.13 5.17 24.02
CA SER A 196 -15.49 4.86 23.55
C SER A 196 -15.92 5.70 22.35
N HIS A 197 -15.35 6.90 22.23
CA HIS A 197 -15.57 7.80 21.10
C HIS A 197 -14.96 7.29 19.78
N GLU A 198 -13.94 6.42 19.83
CA GLU A 198 -13.28 5.89 18.62
C GLU A 198 -14.08 4.79 17.92
N ARG A 199 -15.12 4.22 18.56
CA ARG A 199 -15.98 3.17 17.99
C ARG A 199 -15.16 2.14 17.18
N GLU A 200 -14.11 1.66 17.81
CA GLU A 200 -13.02 0.90 17.21
C GLU A 200 -13.52 -0.49 16.79
N TRP A 201 -13.06 -0.92 15.62
CA TRP A 201 -13.18 -2.28 15.11
C TRP A 201 -11.79 -2.86 14.95
N ARG A 202 -11.65 -4.14 15.22
CA ARG A 202 -10.41 -4.86 14.99
C ARG A 202 -10.65 -6.08 14.15
N TRP A 203 -9.68 -6.36 13.28
CA TRP A 203 -9.61 -7.60 12.52
C TRP A 203 -8.27 -8.27 12.79
N ALA A 204 -8.29 -9.59 12.94
CA ALA A 204 -7.10 -10.42 12.99
C ALA A 204 -7.36 -11.66 12.13
N ASP A 205 -6.33 -12.15 11.42
CA ASP A 205 -6.42 -13.41 10.66
C ASP A 205 -6.52 -14.57 11.65
N HIS A 206 -7.71 -14.83 12.17
CA HIS A 206 -7.89 -15.77 13.28
C HIS A 206 -7.68 -17.22 12.86
N GLU A 207 -7.94 -17.52 11.59
CA GLU A 207 -7.95 -18.87 11.03
C GLU A 207 -6.66 -19.22 10.27
N ASP A 208 -5.66 -18.31 10.23
CA ASP A 208 -4.42 -18.48 9.46
C ASP A 208 -4.68 -18.76 7.97
N ARG A 209 -5.63 -18.01 7.37
CA ARG A 209 -6.10 -18.28 6.00
C ARG A 209 -5.58 -17.31 4.97
N CYS A 210 -5.24 -16.08 5.36
CA CYS A 210 -4.79 -15.07 4.41
C CYS A 210 -3.35 -15.37 3.98
N SER A 211 -3.04 -15.13 2.71
CA SER A 211 -1.68 -15.32 2.21
C SER A 211 -0.77 -14.16 2.62
N CYS A 212 -1.34 -12.97 2.80
CA CYS A 212 -0.65 -11.77 3.23
C CYS A 212 -0.62 -11.60 4.76
N PRO A 213 0.39 -10.90 5.31
CA PRO A 213 0.53 -10.65 6.74
C PRO A 213 -0.40 -9.52 7.26
N GLY A 214 -1.67 -9.59 6.91
CA GLY A 214 -2.63 -8.55 7.20
C GLY A 214 -3.97 -8.78 6.53
N MET A 215 -4.75 -7.72 6.42
CA MET A 215 -6.09 -7.77 5.82
C MET A 215 -5.99 -7.45 4.34
N PRO A 216 -6.18 -8.42 3.43
CA PRO A 216 -6.17 -8.14 2.00
C PRO A 216 -7.36 -7.28 1.62
N ILE A 217 -7.08 -6.16 0.95
CA ILE A 217 -8.10 -5.23 0.43
C ILE A 217 -8.25 -5.41 -1.06
N TRP A 218 -7.13 -5.38 -1.79
CA TRP A 218 -7.08 -5.39 -3.25
C TRP A 218 -6.49 -6.68 -3.82
N LEU A 219 -6.08 -7.65 -3.00
CA LEU A 219 -5.59 -8.94 -3.48
C LEU A 219 -6.73 -9.85 -3.97
N ALA A 220 -6.47 -10.59 -5.04
CA ALA A 220 -7.32 -11.66 -5.54
C ALA A 220 -6.99 -12.99 -4.85
N GLU A 221 -7.85 -13.99 -5.02
CA GLU A 221 -7.65 -15.36 -4.51
C GLU A 221 -7.54 -15.51 -2.97
N GLU A 222 -7.71 -14.41 -2.24
CA GLU A 222 -7.76 -14.41 -0.78
C GLU A 222 -9.08 -14.97 -0.22
N PRO A 223 -9.05 -15.53 1.02
CA PRO A 223 -10.24 -16.06 1.69
C PRO A 223 -11.26 -14.99 2.07
N ILE A 224 -10.83 -13.73 2.12
CA ILE A 224 -11.68 -12.56 2.36
C ILE A 224 -11.58 -11.63 1.15
N ALA A 225 -12.64 -10.88 0.89
CA ALA A 225 -12.69 -9.96 -0.23
C ALA A 225 -13.59 -8.78 0.10
N PHE A 226 -13.25 -7.61 -0.44
CA PHE A 226 -14.04 -6.40 -0.34
C PHE A 226 -14.55 -6.02 -1.72
N SER A 227 -15.83 -5.63 -1.83
CA SER A 227 -16.40 -5.24 -3.12
C SER A 227 -15.92 -3.86 -3.58
N ARG A 228 -15.51 -3.02 -2.62
CA ARG A 228 -14.99 -1.68 -2.86
C ARG A 228 -14.18 -1.21 -1.66
N ALA A 229 -13.24 -0.31 -1.92
CA ALA A 229 -12.51 0.43 -0.89
C ALA A 229 -12.78 1.94 -1.02
N PHE A 230 -12.47 2.67 0.04
CA PHE A 230 -12.53 4.11 0.06
C PHE A 230 -11.18 4.64 0.55
N VAL A 231 -10.55 5.57 -0.16
CA VAL A 231 -9.26 6.15 0.22
C VAL A 231 -9.45 7.64 0.48
N VAL A 232 -8.92 8.10 1.60
CA VAL A 232 -8.90 9.52 1.96
C VAL A 232 -7.46 9.99 1.91
N VAL A 233 -7.25 11.12 1.26
CA VAL A 233 -5.97 11.83 1.20
C VAL A 233 -6.19 13.30 1.55
N PRO A 234 -5.15 14.08 1.88
CA PRO A 234 -5.28 15.47 2.28
C PRO A 234 -5.82 16.37 1.17
N ASP A 235 -5.27 16.27 -0.04
CA ASP A 235 -5.50 17.20 -1.15
C ASP A 235 -5.59 16.52 -2.52
N GLU A 236 -5.91 17.30 -3.55
CA GLU A 236 -6.11 16.79 -4.92
C GLU A 236 -4.81 16.29 -5.57
N ALA A 237 -3.64 16.83 -5.20
CA ALA A 237 -2.38 16.34 -5.77
C ALA A 237 -2.12 14.89 -5.33
N GLU A 238 -2.44 14.57 -4.09
CA GLU A 238 -2.37 13.20 -3.58
C GLU A 238 -3.46 12.28 -4.13
N VAL A 239 -4.62 12.83 -4.54
CA VAL A 239 -5.63 12.04 -5.25
C VAL A 239 -5.05 11.52 -6.58
N GLU A 240 -4.35 12.37 -7.33
CA GLU A 240 -3.71 11.95 -8.59
C GLU A 240 -2.64 10.87 -8.37
N TYR A 241 -1.83 10.98 -7.31
CA TYR A 241 -0.86 9.93 -6.97
C TYR A 241 -1.52 8.58 -6.66
N VAL A 242 -2.59 8.58 -5.86
CA VAL A 242 -3.31 7.36 -5.48
C VAL A 242 -4.04 6.76 -6.68
N ILE A 243 -4.73 7.57 -7.47
CA ILE A 243 -5.41 7.11 -8.70
C ILE A 243 -4.39 6.53 -9.68
N GLY A 244 -3.26 7.21 -9.85
CA GLY A 244 -2.21 6.74 -10.73
C GLY A 244 -1.63 5.40 -10.28
N ARG A 245 -1.40 5.23 -8.97
CA ARG A 245 -0.97 3.95 -8.39
C ARG A 245 -2.01 2.85 -8.60
N LEU A 246 -3.28 3.12 -8.31
CA LEU A 246 -4.36 2.13 -8.51
C LEU A 246 -4.43 1.66 -9.98
N GLN A 247 -4.16 2.55 -10.94
CA GLN A 247 -4.15 2.24 -12.37
C GLN A 247 -2.95 1.35 -12.73
N GLU A 248 -1.75 1.69 -12.23
CA GLU A 248 -0.55 0.86 -12.41
C GLU A 248 -0.78 -0.58 -11.94
N LEU A 249 -1.35 -0.75 -10.74
CA LEU A 249 -1.63 -2.07 -10.17
C LEU A 249 -2.70 -2.83 -10.95
N HIS A 250 -3.72 -2.12 -11.43
CA HIS A 250 -4.76 -2.70 -12.27
C HIS A 250 -4.16 -3.31 -13.54
N ASP A 251 -3.30 -2.54 -14.20
CA ASP A 251 -2.68 -2.92 -15.48
C ASP A 251 -1.62 -4.00 -15.30
N ALA A 252 -0.79 -3.90 -14.25
CA ALA A 252 0.19 -4.93 -13.87
C ALA A 252 -0.48 -6.27 -13.55
N GLY A 253 -1.64 -6.25 -12.89
CA GLY A 253 -2.42 -7.45 -12.56
C GLY A 253 -1.92 -8.25 -11.36
N ALA A 254 -0.67 -8.09 -10.94
CA ALA A 254 -0.10 -8.64 -9.72
C ALA A 254 0.93 -7.67 -9.10
N ASN A 255 1.26 -7.87 -7.82
CA ASN A 255 2.35 -7.14 -7.17
C ASN A 255 3.71 -7.81 -7.46
N ASP A 256 4.80 -7.21 -6.96
CA ASP A 256 6.17 -7.69 -7.20
C ASP A 256 6.50 -9.05 -6.55
N ALA A 257 5.59 -9.59 -5.73
CA ALA A 257 5.68 -10.91 -5.13
C ALA A 257 4.71 -11.91 -5.78
N ASP A 258 4.27 -11.62 -7.01
CA ASP A 258 3.36 -12.43 -7.83
C ASP A 258 1.97 -12.65 -7.19
N PHE A 259 1.56 -11.81 -6.24
CA PHE A 259 0.20 -11.87 -5.70
C PHE A 259 -0.77 -11.11 -6.62
N PRO A 260 -1.77 -11.78 -7.20
CA PRO A 260 -2.67 -11.16 -8.15
C PRO A 260 -3.57 -10.12 -7.48
N PHE A 261 -3.87 -9.04 -8.19
CA PHE A 261 -4.84 -8.04 -7.76
C PHE A 261 -6.26 -8.36 -8.21
N ARG A 262 -7.21 -8.02 -7.35
CA ARG A 262 -8.64 -8.03 -7.64
C ARG A 262 -9.02 -6.74 -8.38
N ARG A 263 -8.92 -6.79 -9.70
CA ARG A 263 -9.23 -5.65 -10.60
C ARG A 263 -10.57 -4.98 -10.30
N THR A 264 -11.62 -5.76 -10.05
CA THR A 264 -12.95 -5.22 -9.74
C THR A 264 -12.97 -4.35 -8.47
N THR A 265 -12.14 -4.65 -7.47
CA THR A 265 -12.04 -3.84 -6.25
C THR A 265 -11.19 -2.60 -6.47
N LEU A 266 -10.11 -2.70 -7.28
CA LEU A 266 -9.35 -1.53 -7.72
C LEU A 266 -10.24 -0.53 -8.45
N GLU A 267 -11.01 -0.99 -9.44
CA GLU A 267 -11.99 -0.18 -10.20
C GLU A 267 -13.09 0.42 -9.30
N ALA A 268 -13.53 -0.33 -8.30
CA ALA A 268 -14.56 0.13 -7.37
C ALA A 268 -14.00 1.03 -6.24
N THR A 269 -12.68 1.23 -6.18
CA THR A 269 -12.05 2.08 -5.17
C THR A 269 -12.36 3.55 -5.43
N SER A 270 -12.84 4.24 -4.41
CA SER A 270 -13.16 5.66 -4.44
C SER A 270 -12.11 6.44 -3.67
N VAL A 271 -11.59 7.53 -4.23
CA VAL A 271 -10.55 8.37 -3.63
C VAL A 271 -11.11 9.79 -3.43
N VAL A 272 -10.87 10.38 -2.26
CA VAL A 272 -11.38 11.71 -1.92
C VAL A 272 -10.32 12.54 -1.21
N ALA A 273 -10.20 13.81 -1.63
CA ALA A 273 -9.40 14.82 -0.96
C ALA A 273 -10.17 15.40 0.25
N LEU A 274 -9.55 15.37 1.42
CA LEU A 274 -10.10 15.88 2.67
C LEU A 274 -10.39 17.38 2.59
N ASP A 275 -9.55 18.15 1.90
CA ASP A 275 -9.75 19.59 1.73
C ASP A 275 -11.03 19.93 0.97
N GLN A 276 -11.48 19.06 0.05
CA GLN A 276 -12.76 19.24 -0.64
C GLN A 276 -13.97 18.87 0.23
N LEU A 277 -13.74 18.10 1.30
CA LEU A 277 -14.79 17.70 2.24
C LEU A 277 -15.09 18.81 3.27
N ARG A 278 -14.25 19.84 3.37
CA ARG A 278 -14.45 20.98 4.28
C ARG A 278 -15.66 21.84 3.91
N ASP A 279 -15.97 21.93 2.62
CA ASP A 279 -17.10 22.71 2.10
C ASP A 279 -18.43 21.94 2.15
N VAL A 280 -18.37 20.66 2.56
CA VAL A 280 -19.55 19.83 2.71
C VAL A 280 -20.25 20.23 4.01
N GLY A 281 -21.34 21.00 3.88
CA GLY A 281 -22.07 21.54 5.03
C GLY A 281 -22.55 20.46 6.02
N PRO A 282 -22.93 20.87 7.25
CA PRO A 282 -23.16 19.99 8.41
C PRO A 282 -24.28 18.94 8.25
N GLY A 283 -25.00 18.94 7.13
CA GLY A 283 -26.02 17.95 6.78
C GLY A 283 -25.51 16.70 6.07
N HIS A 284 -24.23 16.61 5.68
CA HIS A 284 -23.63 15.38 5.13
C HIS A 284 -22.74 14.77 6.20
N VAL A 285 -23.36 13.93 7.00
CA VAL A 285 -22.77 13.44 8.23
C VAL A 285 -21.96 12.17 7.95
N ARG A 286 -22.14 11.50 6.80
CA ARG A 286 -21.58 10.18 6.52
C ARG A 286 -20.70 10.18 5.27
N LEU A 287 -19.78 9.21 5.20
CA LEU A 287 -18.92 9.03 4.03
C LEU A 287 -19.71 8.68 2.77
N GLU A 288 -20.82 7.96 2.89
CA GLU A 288 -21.72 7.69 1.77
C GLU A 288 -22.49 8.92 1.26
N ASP A 289 -22.51 10.04 2.00
CA ASP A 289 -23.20 11.26 1.61
C ASP A 289 -22.29 12.22 0.82
N ILE A 290 -21.02 11.85 0.59
CA ILE A 290 -20.09 12.67 -0.20
C ILE A 290 -20.62 12.83 -1.63
N PRO A 291 -20.79 14.07 -2.13
CA PRO A 291 -21.24 14.29 -3.49
C PRO A 291 -20.30 13.66 -4.51
N ALA A 292 -20.85 13.00 -5.53
CA ALA A 292 -20.07 12.26 -6.54
C ALA A 292 -18.97 13.09 -7.23
N ARG A 293 -19.14 14.42 -7.35
CA ARG A 293 -18.13 15.34 -7.90
C ARG A 293 -16.82 15.41 -7.10
N HIS A 294 -16.85 15.02 -5.83
CA HIS A 294 -15.69 14.98 -4.94
C HIS A 294 -15.10 13.57 -4.83
N ILE A 295 -15.69 12.60 -5.52
CA ILE A 295 -15.24 11.22 -5.54
C ILE A 295 -14.52 10.97 -6.85
N ARG A 296 -13.22 10.75 -6.77
CA ARG A 296 -12.40 10.27 -7.88
C ARG A 296 -12.38 8.75 -7.87
N LYS A 297 -12.34 8.17 -9.05
CA LYS A 297 -12.24 6.73 -9.30
C LYS A 297 -11.25 6.53 -10.42
N LEU A 298 -10.79 5.29 -10.60
CA LEU A 298 -10.03 4.93 -11.78
C LEU A 298 -10.80 5.34 -13.03
N ASP A 299 -10.18 6.23 -13.79
CA ASP A 299 -10.58 6.55 -15.15
C ASP A 299 -9.56 5.88 -16.07
N ARG A 300 -10.07 5.12 -17.04
CA ARG A 300 -9.23 4.41 -18.00
C ARG A 300 -9.38 5.15 -19.31
N PRO A 301 -8.46 6.06 -19.64
CA PRO A 301 -8.57 6.79 -20.88
C PRO A 301 -8.46 5.82 -22.05
N ASP A 302 -9.48 5.78 -22.91
CA ASP A 302 -9.41 5.01 -24.14
C ASP A 302 -8.42 5.66 -25.11
N ALA A 303 -7.58 4.83 -25.75
CA ALA A 303 -6.76 5.28 -26.86
C ALA A 303 -7.60 5.32 -28.15
N SER A 304 -7.71 6.49 -28.79
CA SER A 304 -8.31 6.58 -30.12
C SER A 304 -7.49 5.75 -31.13
N PRO A 305 -8.10 5.13 -32.15
CA PRO A 305 -7.37 4.39 -33.18
C PRO A 305 -6.25 5.20 -33.86
N GLU A 306 -6.47 6.51 -34.05
CA GLU A 306 -5.47 7.43 -34.60
C GLU A 306 -4.25 7.59 -33.69
N LEU A 307 -4.48 7.60 -32.37
CA LEU A 307 -3.40 7.66 -31.38
C LEU A 307 -2.64 6.34 -31.31
N VAL A 308 -3.33 5.20 -31.37
CA VAL A 308 -2.69 3.87 -31.42
C VAL A 308 -1.74 3.78 -32.61
N GLU A 309 -2.18 4.21 -33.80
CA GLU A 309 -1.33 4.21 -34.99
C GLU A 309 -0.18 5.24 -34.89
N LYS A 310 -0.41 6.41 -34.27
CA LYS A 310 0.67 7.36 -33.98
C LYS A 310 1.72 6.73 -33.06
N VAL A 311 1.30 6.10 -31.95
CA VAL A 311 2.22 5.45 -31.00
C VAL A 311 2.99 4.33 -31.68
N ARG A 312 2.35 3.51 -32.51
CA ARG A 312 3.02 2.49 -33.32
C ARG A 312 4.12 3.08 -34.20
N ALA A 313 3.85 4.18 -34.90
CA ALA A 313 4.84 4.86 -35.74
C ALA A 313 6.02 5.41 -34.92
N VAL A 314 5.72 6.02 -33.76
CA VAL A 314 6.74 6.55 -32.84
C VAL A 314 7.61 5.43 -32.27
N LEU A 315 7.05 4.27 -31.94
CA LEU A 315 7.82 3.10 -31.48
C LEU A 315 8.81 2.62 -32.54
N VAL A 316 8.42 2.57 -33.82
CA VAL A 316 9.31 2.19 -34.91
C VAL A 316 10.47 3.19 -35.04
N GLU A 317 10.17 4.48 -34.97
CA GLU A 317 11.17 5.54 -35.02
C GLU A 317 12.12 5.47 -33.81
N ALA A 318 11.58 5.33 -32.60
CA ALA A 318 12.32 5.25 -31.35
C ALA A 318 13.26 4.05 -31.32
N ARG A 319 12.80 2.87 -31.77
CA ARG A 319 13.63 1.66 -31.92
C ARG A 319 14.76 1.88 -32.91
N SER A 320 14.47 2.50 -34.05
CA SER A 320 15.48 2.82 -35.05
C SER A 320 16.54 3.80 -34.53
N ALA A 321 16.13 4.80 -33.75
CA ALA A 321 17.05 5.73 -33.09
C ALA A 321 17.89 5.04 -32.00
N ALA A 322 17.26 4.20 -31.19
CA ALA A 322 17.88 3.40 -30.15
C ALA A 322 18.95 2.45 -30.72
N ASP A 323 18.66 1.80 -31.85
CA ASP A 323 19.61 0.90 -32.51
C ASP A 323 20.82 1.62 -33.07
N ARG A 324 20.61 2.79 -33.71
CA ARG A 324 21.70 3.63 -34.20
C ARG A 324 22.60 4.11 -33.08
N ALA A 325 22.01 4.62 -32.00
CA ALA A 325 22.76 5.14 -30.85
C ALA A 325 23.57 4.04 -30.15
N ALA A 326 22.98 2.85 -29.95
CA ALA A 326 23.71 1.70 -29.43
C ALA A 326 24.90 1.32 -30.32
N GLY A 327 24.68 1.20 -31.63
CA GLY A 327 25.73 0.85 -32.60
C GLY A 327 26.82 1.91 -32.73
N GLU A 328 26.50 3.19 -32.55
CA GLU A 328 27.49 4.28 -32.46
C GLU A 328 28.32 4.17 -31.18
N HIS A 329 27.65 3.98 -30.03
CA HIS A 329 28.32 3.88 -28.74
C HIS A 329 29.24 2.66 -28.68
N LEU A 330 28.79 1.50 -29.15
CA LEU A 330 29.57 0.24 -29.24
C LEU A 330 30.86 0.38 -30.05
N ARG A 331 30.87 1.24 -31.07
CA ARG A 331 32.05 1.51 -31.91
C ARG A 331 33.07 2.40 -31.23
N SER A 332 32.64 3.30 -30.36
CA SER A 332 33.51 4.25 -29.65
C SER A 332 33.84 3.82 -28.21
N ALA A 333 33.14 2.84 -27.66
CA ALA A 333 33.27 2.46 -26.26
C ALA A 333 34.68 1.89 -25.97
N PRO A 334 35.29 2.25 -24.82
CA PRO A 334 36.52 1.63 -24.35
C PRO A 334 36.35 0.11 -24.23
N ARG A 335 37.37 -0.65 -24.61
CA ARG A 335 37.34 -2.11 -24.53
C ARG A 335 38.34 -2.66 -23.52
N THR A 336 37.97 -3.76 -22.86
CA THR A 336 38.86 -4.55 -22.01
C THR A 336 39.91 -5.25 -22.87
N ARG A 337 40.90 -5.88 -22.22
CA ARG A 337 41.92 -6.67 -22.93
C ARG A 337 41.33 -7.85 -23.70
N ASP A 338 40.20 -8.36 -23.23
CA ASP A 338 39.49 -9.50 -23.80
C ASP A 338 38.54 -9.07 -24.94
N GLY A 339 38.49 -7.77 -25.25
CA GLY A 339 37.73 -7.23 -26.36
C GLY A 339 36.29 -6.84 -26.02
N HIS A 340 35.85 -7.03 -24.78
CA HIS A 340 34.51 -6.60 -24.31
C HIS A 340 34.45 -5.11 -24.06
N VAL A 341 33.26 -4.52 -24.10
CA VAL A 341 33.07 -3.14 -23.62
C VAL A 341 33.46 -3.05 -22.14
N ALA A 342 34.33 -2.09 -21.80
CA ALA A 342 34.81 -1.87 -20.44
C ALA A 342 33.80 -1.04 -19.65
N ASP A 343 32.76 -1.71 -19.17
CA ASP A 343 31.60 -1.10 -18.53
C ASP A 343 31.00 -2.03 -17.46
N VAL A 344 30.07 -1.50 -16.67
CA VAL A 344 29.31 -2.29 -15.70
C VAL A 344 28.19 -3.06 -16.39
N ALA A 345 27.90 -4.25 -15.86
CA ALA A 345 26.72 -5.01 -16.26
C ALA A 345 25.46 -4.31 -15.76
N GLY A 346 24.46 -4.20 -16.63
CA GLY A 346 23.21 -3.56 -16.25
C GLY A 346 22.24 -3.36 -17.40
N TRP A 347 21.13 -2.70 -17.05
CA TRP A 347 19.94 -2.54 -17.87
C TRP A 347 19.51 -1.09 -17.86
N ALA A 348 18.93 -0.64 -18.98
CA ALA A 348 18.25 0.64 -19.05
C ALA A 348 16.86 0.43 -19.69
N HIS A 349 15.86 1.14 -19.17
CA HIS A 349 14.48 1.05 -19.64
C HIS A 349 13.92 2.45 -19.87
N LEU A 350 13.08 2.58 -20.90
CA LEU A 350 12.23 3.75 -21.06
C LEU A 350 10.99 3.55 -20.21
N VAL A 351 10.77 4.42 -19.23
CA VAL A 351 9.67 4.32 -18.29
C VAL A 351 8.75 5.52 -18.41
N VAL A 352 7.46 5.28 -18.51
CA VAL A 352 6.39 6.28 -18.56
C VAL A 352 5.65 6.30 -17.22
N TYR A 353 5.44 7.47 -16.63
CA TYR A 353 4.81 7.62 -15.31
C TYR A 353 3.37 8.16 -15.36
N ASP A 354 2.91 8.65 -16.52
CA ASP A 354 1.54 9.12 -16.67
C ASP A 354 0.57 7.95 -16.92
N SER A 355 0.24 7.21 -15.88
CA SER A 355 -0.71 6.09 -15.92
C SER A 355 -2.10 6.48 -16.45
N GLN A 356 -2.46 7.77 -16.37
CA GLN A 356 -3.71 8.34 -16.89
C GLN A 356 -3.55 8.95 -18.29
N SER A 357 -2.47 8.65 -19.01
CA SER A 357 -2.28 9.11 -20.39
C SER A 357 -2.90 8.15 -21.40
N PRO A 358 -3.67 8.65 -22.39
CA PRO A 358 -4.09 7.85 -23.53
C PRO A 358 -2.92 7.21 -24.31
N VAL A 359 -1.70 7.75 -24.18
CA VAL A 359 -0.48 7.16 -24.77
C VAL A 359 -0.13 5.83 -24.07
N VAL A 360 -0.28 5.76 -22.75
CA VAL A 360 -0.07 4.51 -22.00
C VAL A 360 -1.12 3.48 -22.41
N SER A 361 -2.38 3.86 -22.53
CA SER A 361 -3.43 2.97 -23.03
C SER A 361 -3.11 2.43 -24.42
N ALA A 362 -2.59 3.27 -25.32
CA ALA A 362 -2.16 2.84 -26.66
C ALA A 362 -0.97 1.88 -26.59
N LEU A 363 0.02 2.12 -25.73
CA LEU A 363 1.16 1.22 -25.54
C LEU A 363 0.72 -0.16 -25.01
N LEU A 364 -0.22 -0.18 -24.06
CA LEU A 364 -0.80 -1.41 -23.52
C LEU A 364 -1.63 -2.16 -24.57
N GLU A 365 -2.44 -1.48 -25.37
CA GLU A 365 -3.22 -2.10 -26.47
C GLU A 365 -2.31 -2.73 -27.53
N LEU A 366 -1.15 -2.14 -27.76
CA LEU A 366 -0.15 -2.66 -28.68
C LEU A 366 0.66 -3.83 -28.10
N GLU A 367 0.52 -4.14 -26.81
CA GLU A 367 1.38 -5.06 -26.04
C GLU A 367 2.86 -4.62 -26.03
N GLU A 368 3.10 -3.29 -26.10
CA GLU A 368 4.43 -2.68 -26.19
C GLU A 368 4.83 -1.96 -24.90
N ALA A 369 4.06 -2.15 -23.82
CA ALA A 369 4.43 -1.78 -22.48
C ALA A 369 3.80 -2.72 -21.45
N TRP A 370 4.41 -2.78 -20.27
CA TRP A 370 3.84 -3.44 -19.10
C TRP A 370 3.98 -2.55 -17.86
N GLY A 371 2.99 -2.61 -16.98
CA GLY A 371 2.99 -1.87 -15.72
C GLY A 371 3.85 -2.57 -14.68
N ASN A 372 4.76 -1.84 -14.06
CA ASN A 372 5.52 -2.27 -12.90
C ASN A 372 5.04 -1.49 -11.67
N PRO A 373 4.38 -2.15 -10.70
CA PRO A 373 3.86 -1.53 -9.48
C PRO A 373 4.82 -0.51 -8.85
N GLY A 374 4.42 0.76 -8.81
CA GLY A 374 5.18 1.82 -8.17
C GLY A 374 6.44 2.30 -8.89
N THR A 375 6.77 1.72 -10.05
CA THR A 375 7.88 2.18 -10.90
C THR A 375 7.40 2.80 -12.21
N GLY A 376 6.16 2.52 -12.64
CA GLY A 376 5.56 3.06 -13.87
C GLY A 376 5.49 2.01 -14.98
N TYR A 377 5.37 2.45 -16.23
CA TYR A 377 5.19 1.58 -17.40
C TYR A 377 6.47 1.46 -18.20
N TYR A 378 6.98 0.24 -18.29
CA TYR A 378 8.19 -0.08 -19.05
C TYR A 378 7.83 -0.27 -20.51
N VAL A 379 8.47 0.49 -21.40
CA VAL A 379 8.27 0.34 -22.85
C VAL A 379 9.14 -0.78 -23.39
N GLU A 380 8.52 -1.73 -24.10
CA GLU A 380 9.13 -2.94 -24.62
C GLU A 380 9.99 -2.70 -25.87
N GLY A 381 11.00 -3.56 -26.04
CA GLY A 381 11.81 -3.60 -27.25
C GLY A 381 12.71 -2.37 -27.50
N ILE A 382 13.00 -1.57 -26.48
CA ILE A 382 13.98 -0.46 -26.53
C ILE A 382 15.22 -0.88 -25.74
N GLY A 383 16.43 -0.59 -26.24
CA GLY A 383 17.69 -0.90 -25.52
C GLY A 383 18.24 -2.32 -25.70
N GLY A 384 17.58 -3.16 -26.52
CA GLY A 384 17.91 -4.58 -26.67
C GLY A 384 19.33 -4.90 -27.17
N LEU A 385 20.00 -3.99 -27.89
CA LEU A 385 21.37 -4.19 -28.36
C LEU A 385 22.42 -4.13 -27.23
N GLY A 386 22.21 -3.29 -26.21
CA GLY A 386 23.13 -3.21 -25.07
C GLY A 386 23.17 -4.51 -24.26
N TRP A 387 22.01 -5.19 -24.18
CA TRP A 387 21.87 -6.47 -23.49
C TRP A 387 22.34 -7.67 -24.31
N ARG A 388 21.99 -7.74 -25.60
CA ARG A 388 22.23 -8.93 -26.43
C ARG A 388 23.70 -9.16 -26.78
N ASP A 389 24.50 -8.10 -26.88
CA ASP A 389 25.84 -8.20 -27.47
C ASP A 389 26.98 -8.10 -26.43
N GLU A 390 26.89 -7.22 -25.44
CA GLU A 390 28.01 -6.93 -24.51
C GLU A 390 27.61 -6.81 -23.02
N GLN A 391 26.31 -6.85 -22.70
CA GLN A 391 25.76 -6.52 -21.36
C GLN A 391 26.29 -5.20 -20.79
N ALA A 392 26.53 -4.20 -21.62
CA ALA A 392 27.15 -2.93 -21.22
C ALA A 392 26.08 -1.87 -20.92
N LEU A 393 26.01 -1.40 -19.68
CA LEU A 393 24.99 -0.44 -19.24
C LEU A 393 25.01 0.85 -20.06
N SER A 394 26.17 1.44 -20.30
CA SER A 394 26.30 2.69 -21.06
C SER A 394 25.81 2.56 -22.51
N VAL A 395 25.90 1.36 -23.10
CA VAL A 395 25.31 1.07 -24.42
C VAL A 395 23.79 1.06 -24.31
N ALA A 396 23.24 0.40 -23.29
CA ALA A 396 21.80 0.38 -23.03
C ALA A 396 21.26 1.80 -22.77
N GLU A 397 21.93 2.59 -21.93
CA GLU A 397 21.59 3.99 -21.65
C GLU A 397 21.58 4.86 -22.91
N ALA A 398 22.63 4.78 -23.73
CA ALA A 398 22.71 5.53 -24.99
C ALA A 398 21.54 5.19 -25.93
N SER A 399 21.20 3.90 -26.01
CA SER A 399 20.07 3.40 -26.78
C SER A 399 18.75 3.96 -26.28
N VAL A 400 18.48 3.85 -24.99
CA VAL A 400 17.22 4.29 -24.39
C VAL A 400 17.07 5.81 -24.40
N ARG A 401 18.15 6.57 -24.17
CA ARG A 401 18.13 8.05 -24.27
C ARG A 401 17.79 8.54 -25.69
N ALA A 402 18.24 7.82 -26.72
CA ALA A 402 17.87 8.16 -28.09
C ALA A 402 16.38 7.91 -28.37
N ALA A 403 15.83 6.81 -27.85
CA ALA A 403 14.40 6.55 -27.87
C ALA A 403 13.59 7.59 -27.06
N GLU A 404 14.08 7.97 -25.88
CA GLU A 404 13.50 9.01 -25.02
C GLU A 404 13.33 10.33 -25.79
N ALA A 405 14.36 10.74 -26.54
CA ALA A 405 14.31 11.97 -27.34
C ALA A 405 13.20 11.93 -28.40
N VAL A 406 13.02 10.78 -29.07
CA VAL A 406 11.93 10.59 -30.04
C VAL A 406 10.56 10.68 -29.36
N PHE A 407 10.38 10.02 -28.21
CA PHE A 407 9.12 10.13 -27.46
C PHE A 407 8.82 11.57 -27.03
N ARG A 408 9.82 12.31 -26.54
CA ARG A 408 9.65 13.72 -26.14
C ARG A 408 9.31 14.64 -27.30
N GLU A 409 9.79 14.34 -28.51
CA GLU A 409 9.44 15.11 -29.71
C GLU A 409 7.96 14.94 -30.07
N HIS A 410 7.45 13.70 -30.02
CA HIS A 410 6.08 13.38 -30.42
C HIS A 410 5.04 13.55 -29.32
N PHE A 411 5.45 13.45 -28.06
CA PHE A 411 4.64 13.50 -26.85
C PHE A 411 5.33 14.38 -25.78
N PRO A 412 5.42 15.70 -25.99
CA PRO A 412 6.19 16.60 -25.13
C PRO A 412 5.65 16.69 -23.70
N ASP A 413 4.37 16.45 -23.50
CA ASP A 413 3.70 16.51 -22.20
C ASP A 413 3.77 15.18 -21.43
N LEU A 414 4.31 14.11 -22.04
CA LEU A 414 4.39 12.79 -21.42
C LEU A 414 5.53 12.74 -20.40
N SER A 415 5.20 12.44 -19.15
CA SER A 415 6.15 12.18 -18.08
C SER A 415 6.82 10.83 -18.31
N LEU A 416 8.09 10.87 -18.69
CA LEU A 416 8.91 9.70 -18.99
C LEU A 416 10.37 9.95 -18.59
N ARG A 417 11.11 8.88 -18.28
CA ARG A 417 12.54 8.91 -17.94
C ARG A 417 13.24 7.63 -18.39
N VAL A 418 14.57 7.69 -18.41
CA VAL A 418 15.43 6.50 -18.51
C VAL A 418 15.72 6.01 -17.10
N GLU A 419 15.29 4.79 -16.80
CA GLU A 419 15.61 4.10 -15.55
C GLU A 419 16.71 3.08 -15.78
N THR A 420 17.70 3.04 -14.88
CA THR A 420 18.92 2.25 -15.05
C THR A 420 19.17 1.40 -13.81
N ARG A 421 19.52 0.14 -14.01
CA ARG A 421 19.81 -0.80 -12.91
C ARG A 421 21.10 -1.55 -13.18
N TRP A 422 21.96 -1.62 -12.16
CA TRP A 422 23.21 -2.37 -12.22
C TRP A 422 22.96 -3.79 -11.74
N ASP A 423 23.68 -4.76 -12.32
CA ASP A 423 23.65 -6.18 -11.92
C ASP A 423 24.78 -6.51 -10.93
#